data_AF-V5H4M6-F1
#
_entry.id   AF-V5H4M6-F1
#
_cell.length_a   1.000
_cell.length_b   1.000
_cell.length_c   1.000
_cell.angle_alpha   90.00
_cell.angle_beta   90.00
_cell.angle_gamma   90.00
#
_symmetry.space_group_name_H-M   'P 1'
#
loop_
_entity.id
_entity.type
_entity.pdbx_description
1 polymer ?
#
loop_
_entity_poly.entity_id
_entity_poly.type
_entity_poly.pdbx_seq_one_letter_code
_entity_poly.pdbx_strand_id
1 'polypeptide(L)'
;MLLRTFVTLLLVPMVKYGVWSLIPKIVQNKCTELIREGGRIACNLTGQGDYSKMSIMNCWVSCNDDFNTFGLPHSECERIFKV
;
A
#
# COMPACT_ATOMS: atom_id res chain seq x y z
N MET A 1 31.29 -3.63 -30.03
CA MET A 1 30.00 -3.38 -30.73
C MET A 1 28.90 -4.34 -30.27
N LEU A 2 29.17 -5.64 -30.18
CA LEU A 2 28.24 -6.69 -29.70
C LEU A 2 27.62 -6.43 -28.31
N LEU A 3 28.41 -5.93 -27.35
CA LEU A 3 27.92 -5.62 -26.01
C LEU A 3 26.83 -4.54 -26.02
N ARG A 4 27.01 -3.49 -26.83
CA ARG A 4 26.03 -2.41 -26.96
C ARG A 4 24.73 -2.89 -27.57
N THR A 5 24.80 -3.73 -28.60
CA THR A 5 23.61 -4.31 -29.23
C THR A 5 22.85 -5.23 -28.28
N PHE A 6 23.55 -6.00 -27.45
CA PHE A 6 22.93 -6.88 -26.45
C PHE A 6 22.22 -6.07 -25.36
N VAL A 7 22.85 -5.01 -24.87
CA VAL A 7 22.28 -4.10 -23.87
C VAL A 7 21.03 -3.42 -24.43
N THR A 8 21.05 -2.94 -25.67
CA THR A 8 19.85 -2.34 -26.29
C THR A 8 18.75 -3.36 -26.51
N LEU A 9 19.07 -4.60 -26.89
CA LEU A 9 18.07 -5.65 -27.12
C LEU A 9 17.33 -6.04 -25.83
N LEU A 10 17.99 -5.92 -24.67
CA LEU A 10 17.39 -6.20 -23.36
C LEU A 10 16.61 -5.00 -22.80
N LEU A 11 17.11 -3.78 -22.99
CA LEU A 11 16.47 -2.57 -22.45
C LEU A 11 15.24 -2.13 -23.25
N VAL A 12 15.24 -2.28 -24.58
CA VAL A 12 14.11 -1.90 -25.45
C VAL A 12 12.81 -2.60 -25.06
N PRO A 13 12.75 -3.93 -24.87
CA PRO A 13 11.53 -4.59 -24.43
C PRO A 13 11.17 -4.21 -22.98
N MET A 14 12.14 -4.01 -22.10
CA MET A 14 11.89 -3.59 -20.71
C MET A 14 11.19 -2.22 -20.65
N VAL A 15 11.59 -1.29 -21.53
CA VAL A 15 10.99 0.04 -21.66
C VAL A 15 9.67 0.01 -22.45
N LYS A 16 9.61 -0.72 -23.57
CA LYS A 16 8.41 -0.78 -24.44
C LYS A 16 7.24 -1.54 -23.82
N TYR A 17 7.52 -2.61 -23.09
CA TYR A 17 6.49 -3.44 -22.45
C TYR A 17 6.25 -3.07 -20.98
N GLY A 18 6.87 -1.99 -20.49
CA GLY A 18 6.57 -1.42 -19.18
C GLY A 18 6.86 -2.35 -18.00
N VAL A 19 7.75 -3.33 -18.16
CA VAL A 19 8.20 -4.23 -17.06
C VAL A 19 9.25 -3.53 -16.18
N TRP A 20 9.11 -2.22 -16.03
CA TRP A 20 9.74 -1.44 -14.98
C TRP A 20 8.66 -0.69 -14.21
N SER A 21 7.72 -1.46 -13.66
CA SER A 21 6.84 -1.01 -12.58
C SER A 21 7.69 -0.89 -11.32
N LEU A 22 8.54 0.14 -11.26
CA LEU A 22 9.14 0.60 -10.02
C LEU A 22 8.02 1.15 -9.17
N ILE A 23 7.52 0.28 -8.28
CA ILE A 23 6.63 0.59 -7.17
C ILE A 23 5.24 0.96 -7.71
N PRO A 24 4.16 0.24 -7.37
CA PRO A 24 2.83 0.76 -7.65
C PRO A 24 2.81 2.14 -7.00
N LYS A 25 2.70 3.21 -7.80
CA LYS A 25 2.41 4.55 -7.29
C LYS A 25 1.26 4.30 -6.31
N ILE A 26 1.51 4.45 -5.02
CA ILE A 26 0.46 4.37 -4.01
C ILE A 26 -0.54 5.37 -4.54
N VAL A 27 -1.64 4.86 -5.09
CA VAL A 27 -2.61 5.68 -5.79
C VAL A 27 -3.15 6.57 -4.69
N GLN A 28 -2.64 7.81 -4.59
CA GLN A 28 -3.18 8.83 -3.72
C GLN A 28 -4.52 9.23 -4.32
N ASN A 29 -5.50 8.34 -4.22
CA ASN A 29 -6.88 8.70 -4.36
C ASN A 29 -7.40 9.13 -2.98
N LYS A 30 -8.49 9.90 -3.00
CA LYS A 30 -9.15 10.40 -1.81
C LYS A 30 -9.48 9.29 -0.79
N CYS A 31 -9.73 8.07 -1.24
CA CYS A 31 -9.98 6.94 -0.35
C CYS A 31 -8.74 6.55 0.47
N THR A 32 -7.55 6.52 -0.14
CA THR A 32 -6.30 6.24 0.58
C THR A 32 -5.98 7.31 1.62
N GLU A 33 -6.32 8.57 1.34
CA GLU A 33 -6.19 9.67 2.32
C GLU A 33 -7.15 9.49 3.50
N LEU A 34 -8.44 9.23 3.22
CA LEU A 34 -9.45 8.97 4.25
C LEU A 34 -9.09 7.77 5.13
N ILE A 35 -8.53 6.72 4.53
CA ILE A 35 -8.03 5.54 5.25
C ILE A 35 -6.91 5.93 6.23
N ARG A 36 -5.93 6.73 5.78
CA ARG A 36 -4.83 7.19 6.64
C ARG A 36 -5.35 8.06 7.77
N GLU A 37 -6.29 8.96 7.49
CA GLU A 37 -6.89 9.83 8.48
C GLU A 37 -7.67 9.03 9.55
N GLY A 38 -8.52 8.10 9.12
CA GLY A 38 -9.25 7.21 10.03
C GLY A 38 -8.32 6.33 10.86
N GLY A 39 -7.27 5.79 10.24
CA GLY A 39 -6.23 5.03 10.93
C GLY A 39 -5.50 5.86 12.00
N ARG A 40 -5.16 7.11 11.69
CA ARG A 40 -4.52 8.03 12.65
C ARG A 40 -5.43 8.34 13.84
N ILE A 41 -6.73 8.56 13.60
CA ILE A 41 -7.71 8.76 14.67
C ILE A 41 -7.76 7.52 15.57
N ALA A 42 -7.85 6.32 14.99
CA ALA A 42 -7.90 5.07 15.75
C ALA A 42 -6.63 4.85 16.60
N CYS A 43 -5.45 5.06 16.01
CA CYS A 43 -4.17 4.95 16.72
C CYS A 43 -4.02 5.97 17.86
N ASN A 44 -4.48 7.20 17.65
CA ASN A 44 -4.48 8.23 18.69
C ASN A 44 -5.45 7.92 19.84
N LEU A 45 -6.65 7.40 19.55
CA LEU A 45 -7.63 7.02 20.57
C LEU A 45 -7.11 5.94 21.53
N THR A 46 -6.15 5.13 21.08
CA THR A 46 -5.54 4.06 21.88
C THR A 46 -4.23 4.48 22.56
N GLY A 47 -3.77 5.73 22.34
CA GLY A 47 -2.51 6.24 22.88
C GLY A 47 -1.25 5.71 22.19
N GLN A 48 -1.39 5.07 21.01
CA GLN A 48 -0.28 4.44 20.29
C GLN A 48 0.40 5.35 19.26
N GLY A 49 -0.06 6.59 19.14
CA GLY A 49 0.53 7.58 18.23
C GLY A 49 0.00 7.46 16.81
N ASP A 50 0.89 7.57 15.81
CA ASP A 50 0.48 7.73 14.41
C ASP A 50 0.17 6.41 13.70
N TYR A 51 -0.53 6.52 12.58
CA TYR A 51 -0.80 5.43 11.65
C TYR A 51 0.48 5.03 10.89
N SER A 52 0.80 3.74 10.89
CA SER A 52 1.90 3.17 10.10
C SER A 52 1.37 2.60 8.79
N LYS A 53 0.53 1.56 8.89
CA LYS A 53 0.06 0.80 7.73
C LYS A 53 -1.25 0.08 8.03
N MET A 54 -1.90 -0.40 6.98
CA MET A 54 -3.14 -1.18 7.05
C MET A 54 -3.02 -2.34 6.07
N SER A 55 -3.61 -3.48 6.44
CA SER A 55 -3.96 -4.52 5.49
C SER A 55 -5.47 -4.55 5.29
N ILE A 56 -5.94 -4.21 4.09
CA ILE A 56 -7.35 -4.35 3.72
C ILE A 56 -7.73 -5.84 3.74
N MET A 57 -6.90 -6.66 3.10
CA MET A 57 -7.08 -8.12 3.00
C MET A 57 -7.20 -8.78 4.38
N ASN A 58 -6.33 -8.38 5.31
CA ASN A 58 -6.30 -8.97 6.65
C ASN A 58 -7.06 -8.13 7.68
N CYS A 59 -7.76 -7.08 7.24
CA CYS A 59 -8.65 -6.28 8.08
C CYS A 59 -7.98 -5.73 9.36
N TRP A 60 -6.79 -5.16 9.23
CA TRP A 60 -6.10 -4.59 10.39
C TRP A 60 -5.39 -3.28 10.09
N VAL A 61 -5.26 -2.46 11.13
CA VAL A 61 -4.49 -1.22 11.14
C VAL A 61 -3.35 -1.36 12.14
N SER A 62 -2.18 -0.85 11.79
CA SER A 62 -1.02 -0.83 12.66
C SER A 62 -0.60 0.61 12.93
N CYS A 63 -0.30 0.86 14.19
CA CYS A 63 0.20 2.13 14.68
C CYS A 63 1.74 2.11 14.71
N ASN A 64 2.35 3.22 15.11
CA ASN A 64 3.79 3.44 15.04
C ASN A 64 4.64 2.22 15.49
N ASP A 65 5.75 1.99 14.78
CA ASP A 65 6.72 0.89 15.01
C ASP A 65 6.18 -0.55 14.93
N ASP A 66 5.02 -0.78 14.31
CA ASP A 66 4.36 -2.10 14.24
C ASP A 66 4.13 -2.74 15.63
N PHE A 67 4.24 -1.95 16.70
CA PHE A 67 4.29 -2.46 18.07
C PHE A 67 2.95 -3.09 18.48
N ASN A 68 1.87 -2.63 17.86
CA ASN A 68 0.54 -3.18 18.01
C ASN A 68 -0.24 -3.12 16.70
N THR A 69 -1.06 -4.15 16.50
CA THR A 69 -1.96 -4.29 15.36
C THR A 69 -3.39 -4.39 15.89
N PHE A 70 -4.29 -3.56 15.38
CA PHE A 70 -5.70 -3.62 15.73
C PHE A 70 -6.50 -4.21 14.58
N GLY A 71 -7.24 -5.28 14.88
CA GLY A 71 -8.25 -5.80 13.97
C GLY A 71 -9.40 -4.80 13.87
N LEU A 72 -9.82 -4.49 12.65
CA LEU A 72 -11.06 -3.77 12.42
C LEU A 72 -12.24 -4.72 12.65
N PRO A 73 -13.41 -4.21 13.08
CA PRO A 73 -14.60 -5.04 13.22
C PRO A 73 -14.94 -5.77 11.92
N HIS A 74 -15.27 -7.06 12.02
CA HIS A 74 -15.52 -7.91 10.85
C HIS A 74 -16.57 -7.34 9.89
N SER A 75 -17.64 -6.73 10.43
CA SER A 75 -18.72 -6.10 9.65
C SER A 75 -18.25 -4.95 8.76
N GLU A 76 -17.23 -4.19 9.19
CA GLU A 76 -16.71 -3.07 8.40
C GLU A 76 -15.75 -3.55 7.31
N CYS A 77 -15.08 -4.67 7.52
CA CYS A 77 -14.21 -5.25 6.49
C CYS A 77 -14.96 -6.01 5.41
N GLU A 78 -16.05 -6.73 5.73
CA GLU A 78 -16.88 -7.37 4.71
C GLU A 78 -17.48 -6.35 3.73
N ARG A 79 -17.82 -5.14 4.20
CA ARG A 79 -18.34 -4.07 3.33
C ARG A 79 -17.38 -3.67 2.23
N ILE A 80 -16.07 -3.81 2.44
CA ILE A 80 -15.05 -3.50 1.44
C ILE A 80 -14.99 -4.59 0.36
N PHE A 81 -15.27 -5.85 0.71
CA PHE A 81 -15.20 -6.99 -0.21
C PHE A 81 -16.51 -7.27 -0.96
N LYS A 82 -17.64 -6.70 -0.53
CA LYS A 82 -18.90 -6.72 -1.28
C LYS A 82 -18.84 -5.66 -2.39
N VAL A 83 -18.18 -6.00 -3.50
CA VAL A 83 -18.19 -5.26 -4.77
C VAL A 83 -19.13 -5.95 -5.74
#